data_AF-A0A7S3QHB0-F1
#
_entry.id   AF-A0A7S3QHB0-F1
#
_cell.length_a   1.000
_cell.length_b   1.000
_cell.length_c   1.000
_cell.angle_alpha   90.00
_cell.angle_beta   90.00
_cell.angle_gamma   90.00
#
_symmetry.space_group_name_H-M   'P 1'
#
loop_
_entity.id
_entity.type
_entity.pdbx_description
1 polymer ?
#
loop_
_entity_poly.entity_id
_entity_poly.type
_entity_poly.pdbx_seq_one_letter_code
_entity_poly.pdbx_strand_id
1 'polypeptide(L)'
;MMSKTLALRIVLFFRIALDAAVSSFPLFLQPSSRRQLTNTDTCRSSRSLHGKADDNDPVAVAVAVTSRQGEVDHILRTRRTINKFHPTLMEGWEEIIQDAIISATYAPNHKRTEPWKFHLLGSETIRQICELNAELVSQKKGPKAGERKLERWLQMPGWLVVTCQKTVSSSGSGSSEEDGNGETTKVTISNDDANMDISSSLAREDYAAVCCAVQNLCLSLHAAGMGTKWTTGKVNFDARFDEIVGIDAKKEYVVGTIWFGTPENAKGKMYPDAPLKKKTLEDVLIRSA
;
A
#
# COMPACT_ATOMS: atom_id res chain seq x y z
N MET A 1 -36.68 -0.67 -18.07
CA MET A 1 -37.19 -1.90 -17.42
C MET A 1 -36.20 -3.03 -17.65
N MET A 2 -35.26 -3.25 -16.71
CA MET A 2 -34.31 -4.36 -16.79
C MET A 2 -35.05 -5.67 -16.47
N SER A 3 -34.87 -6.67 -17.32
CA SER A 3 -35.57 -7.95 -17.25
C SER A 3 -35.26 -8.67 -15.93
N LYS A 4 -36.31 -8.99 -15.17
CA LYS A 4 -36.28 -9.72 -13.88
C LYS A 4 -35.48 -11.03 -13.92
N THR A 5 -35.17 -11.53 -15.11
CA THR A 5 -34.41 -12.75 -15.40
C THR A 5 -32.91 -12.64 -15.07
N LEU A 6 -32.31 -11.44 -15.12
CA LEU A 6 -30.88 -11.26 -14.81
C LEU A 6 -30.62 -11.15 -13.30
N ALA A 7 -31.55 -10.52 -12.56
CA ALA A 7 -31.49 -10.43 -11.11
C ALA A 7 -31.63 -11.81 -10.43
N LEU A 8 -32.46 -12.71 -10.98
CA LEU A 8 -32.61 -14.06 -10.43
C LEU A 8 -31.37 -14.94 -10.63
N ARG A 9 -30.56 -14.72 -11.67
CA ARG A 9 -29.34 -15.51 -11.92
C ARG A 9 -28.17 -15.10 -11.01
N ILE A 10 -28.11 -13.84 -10.58
CA ILE A 10 -27.06 -13.35 -9.67
C ILE A 10 -27.34 -13.82 -8.23
N VAL A 11 -28.60 -13.84 -7.81
CA VAL A 11 -28.98 -14.33 -6.46
C VAL A 11 -28.80 -15.85 -6.33
N LEU A 12 -29.06 -16.62 -7.40
CA LEU A 12 -28.95 -18.08 -7.35
C LEU A 12 -27.50 -18.57 -7.33
N PHE A 13 -26.56 -17.83 -7.95
CA PHE A 13 -25.13 -18.15 -7.87
C PHE A 13 -24.52 -17.90 -6.48
N PHE A 14 -25.03 -16.90 -5.74
CA PHE A 14 -24.57 -16.61 -4.37
C PHE A 14 -25.10 -17.61 -3.33
N ARG A 15 -26.27 -18.22 -3.54
CA ARG A 15 -26.84 -19.20 -2.60
C ARG A 15 -26.05 -20.51 -2.58
N ILE A 16 -25.52 -20.95 -3.73
CA ILE A 16 -24.76 -22.22 -3.84
C ILE A 16 -23.37 -22.11 -3.20
N ALA A 17 -22.78 -20.91 -3.15
CA ALA A 17 -21.48 -20.70 -2.52
C ALA A 17 -21.54 -20.66 -0.98
N LEU A 18 -22.71 -20.37 -0.38
CA LEU A 18 -22.86 -20.22 1.07
C LEU A 18 -23.13 -21.56 1.79
N ASP A 19 -23.74 -22.53 1.10
CA ASP A 19 -24.10 -23.84 1.70
C ASP A 19 -22.90 -24.82 1.77
N ALA A 20 -21.75 -24.51 1.16
CA ALA A 20 -20.55 -25.35 1.23
C ALA A 20 -19.64 -25.07 2.45
N ALA A 21 -19.92 -24.01 3.23
CA ALA A 21 -19.04 -23.55 4.31
C ALA A 21 -19.52 -23.93 5.73
N VAL A 22 -20.65 -24.66 5.86
CA VAL A 22 -21.23 -25.03 7.16
C VAL A 22 -21.35 -26.54 7.30
N SER A 23 -20.22 -27.25 7.36
CA SER A 23 -20.16 -28.52 8.09
C SER A 23 -18.72 -28.83 8.49
N SER A 24 -18.55 -29.30 9.73
CA SER A 24 -17.30 -29.78 10.36
C SER A 24 -16.51 -28.77 11.20
N PHE A 25 -17.10 -28.37 12.32
CA PHE A 25 -16.36 -28.02 13.54
C PHE A 25 -16.21 -29.27 14.41
N PRO A 26 -15.03 -29.55 14.99
CA PRO A 26 -14.98 -30.17 16.30
C PRO A 26 -14.31 -29.24 17.32
N LEU A 27 -15.01 -29.03 18.44
CA LEU A 27 -14.42 -28.61 19.71
C LEU A 27 -13.49 -29.72 20.24
N PHE A 28 -12.24 -29.39 20.58
CA PHE A 28 -11.61 -29.93 21.79
C PHE A 28 -10.39 -29.09 22.22
N LEU A 29 -10.49 -28.52 23.42
CA LEU A 29 -9.40 -27.92 24.20
C LEU A 29 -8.54 -29.06 24.79
N GLN A 30 -7.21 -28.98 24.69
CA GLN A 30 -6.26 -29.20 25.80
C GLN A 30 -4.88 -28.58 25.48
N PRO A 31 -4.14 -28.05 26.49
CA PRO A 31 -2.81 -27.48 26.31
C PRO A 31 -1.73 -28.55 26.54
N SER A 32 -0.84 -28.75 25.56
CA SER A 32 0.29 -29.68 25.70
C SER A 32 1.64 -28.98 25.48
N SER A 33 2.31 -28.79 26.63
CA SER A 33 3.76 -28.81 26.88
C SER A 33 4.75 -28.36 25.79
N ARG A 34 5.46 -27.28 26.14
CA ARG A 34 6.77 -26.86 25.61
C ARG A 34 7.72 -28.05 25.42
N ARG A 35 7.99 -28.46 24.16
CA ARG A 35 9.06 -29.42 23.83
C ARG A 35 10.40 -28.67 23.73
N GLN A 36 11.32 -29.05 24.61
CA GLN A 36 12.75 -28.81 24.44
C GLN A 36 13.26 -29.65 23.27
N LEU A 37 13.96 -29.02 22.33
CA LEU A 37 14.69 -29.70 21.27
C LEU A 37 16.02 -30.20 21.85
N THR A 38 16.15 -31.52 22.00
CA THR A 38 17.43 -32.19 22.27
C THR A 38 18.08 -32.55 20.94
N ASN A 39 19.28 -32.01 20.70
CA ASN A 39 20.17 -32.39 19.62
C ASN A 39 20.74 -33.80 19.84
N THR A 40 20.61 -34.67 18.84
CA THR A 40 21.36 -35.92 18.50
C THR A 40 20.47 -36.63 17.47
N ASP A 41 20.86 -36.92 16.23
CA ASP A 41 21.99 -37.74 15.83
C ASP A 41 22.48 -37.51 14.38
N THR A 42 23.81 -37.50 14.29
CA THR A 42 24.72 -37.96 13.22
C THR A 42 24.21 -38.29 11.81
N CYS A 43 24.74 -37.57 10.82
CA CYS A 43 25.24 -38.18 9.58
C CYS A 43 26.71 -37.75 9.36
N ARG A 44 27.60 -38.74 9.32
CA ARG A 44 29.05 -38.61 9.22
C ARG A 44 29.47 -39.05 7.82
N SER A 45 29.91 -38.13 6.97
CA SER A 45 31.19 -38.21 6.24
C SER A 45 31.28 -37.22 5.08
N SER A 46 31.96 -36.11 5.29
CA SER A 46 32.94 -35.57 4.33
C SER A 46 33.92 -34.70 5.10
N ARG A 47 35.17 -34.68 4.62
CA ARG A 47 36.37 -34.29 5.36
C ARG A 47 36.33 -32.85 5.88
N SER A 48 36.86 -32.71 7.08
CA SER A 48 37.22 -31.47 7.76
C SER A 48 38.04 -30.52 6.87
N LEU A 49 37.44 -29.37 6.56
CA LEU A 49 38.13 -28.09 6.54
C LEU A 49 37.39 -27.19 7.53
N HIS A 50 37.70 -27.31 8.81
CA HIS A 50 37.29 -26.35 9.83
C HIS A 50 38.12 -25.06 9.66
N GLY A 51 37.72 -24.23 8.71
CA GLY A 51 37.83 -22.79 8.87
C GLY A 51 36.48 -22.32 9.40
N LYS A 52 36.40 -21.89 10.67
CA LYS A 52 35.31 -20.98 11.04
C LYS A 52 35.47 -19.79 10.11
N ALA A 53 34.50 -19.51 9.26
CA ALA A 53 34.47 -18.24 8.55
C ALA A 53 34.57 -17.17 9.63
N ASP A 54 35.64 -16.39 9.60
CA ASP A 54 35.75 -15.22 10.45
C ASP A 54 34.69 -14.25 9.91
N ASP A 55 33.62 -14.02 10.66
CA ASP A 55 32.57 -13.08 10.28
C ASP A 55 33.10 -11.63 10.12
N ASN A 56 34.37 -11.38 10.48
CA ASN A 56 35.09 -10.14 10.22
C ASN A 56 36.11 -10.21 9.07
N ASP A 57 36.16 -11.29 8.29
CA ASP A 57 37.00 -11.35 7.08
C ASP A 57 36.49 -10.28 6.08
N PRO A 58 37.29 -9.25 5.76
CA PRO A 58 36.86 -8.14 4.92
C PRO A 58 36.47 -8.59 3.51
N VAL A 59 37.02 -9.70 3.01
CA VAL A 59 36.68 -10.24 1.69
C VAL A 59 35.33 -10.95 1.73
N ALA A 60 35.08 -11.78 2.75
CA ALA A 60 33.79 -12.44 2.94
C ALA A 60 32.66 -11.43 3.19
N VAL A 61 32.93 -10.39 3.99
CA VAL A 61 32.00 -9.27 4.22
C VAL A 61 31.72 -8.52 2.92
N ALA A 62 32.73 -8.19 2.12
CA ALA A 62 32.55 -7.49 0.85
C ALA A 62 31.73 -8.31 -0.17
N VAL A 63 31.96 -9.62 -0.27
CA VAL A 63 31.18 -10.52 -1.14
C VAL A 63 29.72 -10.58 -0.69
N ALA A 64 29.46 -10.75 0.61
CA ALA A 64 28.11 -10.76 1.16
C ALA A 64 27.39 -9.40 1.06
N VAL A 65 28.12 -8.28 1.14
CA VAL A 65 27.58 -6.93 0.86
C VAL A 65 27.22 -6.81 -0.62
N THR A 66 28.06 -7.30 -1.52
CA THR A 66 27.82 -7.24 -2.97
C THR A 66 26.61 -8.08 -3.40
N SER A 67 26.42 -9.27 -2.82
CA SER A 67 25.23 -10.10 -3.09
C SER A 67 23.94 -9.45 -2.59
N ARG A 68 23.94 -8.90 -1.35
CA ARG A 68 22.79 -8.17 -0.79
C ARG A 68 22.46 -6.92 -1.59
N GLN A 69 23.48 -6.17 -2.02
CA GLN A 69 23.27 -5.01 -2.89
C GLN A 69 22.61 -5.42 -4.21
N GLY A 70 23.06 -6.54 -4.80
CA GLY A 70 22.47 -7.10 -6.02
C GLY A 70 21.00 -7.47 -5.85
N GLU A 71 20.61 -8.06 -4.72
CA GLU A 71 19.21 -8.39 -4.39
C GLU A 71 18.35 -7.14 -4.22
N VAL A 72 18.82 -6.14 -3.48
CA VAL A 72 18.10 -4.87 -3.30
C VAL A 72 17.92 -4.16 -4.64
N ASP A 73 18.99 -4.06 -5.44
CA ASP A 73 18.94 -3.50 -6.78
C ASP A 73 17.97 -4.27 -7.68
N HIS A 74 17.95 -5.60 -7.57
CA HIS A 74 17.02 -6.44 -8.31
C HIS A 74 15.57 -6.10 -7.96
N ILE A 75 15.21 -6.03 -6.68
CA ILE A 75 13.86 -5.67 -6.23
C ILE A 75 13.48 -4.27 -6.73
N LEU A 76 14.35 -3.27 -6.51
CA LEU A 76 14.13 -1.89 -6.95
C LEU A 76 13.93 -1.78 -8.47
N ARG A 77 14.79 -2.46 -9.23
CA ARG A 77 14.80 -2.37 -10.70
C ARG A 77 13.76 -3.24 -11.35
N THR A 78 13.23 -4.29 -10.71
CA THR A 78 12.21 -5.18 -11.28
C THR A 78 10.79 -4.85 -10.85
N ARG A 79 10.57 -4.18 -9.72
CA ARG A 79 9.23 -3.78 -9.28
C ARG A 79 8.49 -2.93 -10.32
N ARG A 80 7.25 -3.28 -10.63
CA ARG A 80 6.40 -2.61 -11.63
C ARG A 80 5.02 -2.28 -11.11
N THR A 81 4.40 -1.29 -11.77
CA THR A 81 2.99 -0.99 -11.57
C THR A 81 2.16 -2.04 -12.28
N ILE A 82 1.47 -2.87 -11.50
CA ILE A 82 0.68 -4.00 -12.00
C ILE A 82 -0.74 -3.51 -12.34
N ASN A 83 -1.18 -3.77 -13.57
CA ASN A 83 -2.46 -3.26 -14.07
C ASN A 83 -3.53 -4.35 -14.22
N LYS A 84 -3.14 -5.61 -14.02
CA LYS A 84 -3.93 -6.81 -14.13
C LYS A 84 -3.51 -7.76 -13.03
N PHE A 85 -4.48 -8.25 -12.28
CA PHE A 85 -4.28 -9.11 -11.12
C PHE A 85 -5.15 -10.34 -11.29
N HIS A 86 -4.75 -11.43 -10.64
CA HIS A 86 -5.69 -12.49 -10.33
C HIS A 86 -6.80 -11.91 -9.42
N PRO A 87 -8.09 -12.23 -9.65
CA PRO A 87 -9.20 -11.62 -8.90
C PRO A 87 -9.27 -12.05 -7.44
N THR A 88 -8.62 -13.16 -7.08
CA THR A 88 -8.52 -13.62 -5.69
C THR A 88 -7.11 -13.39 -5.15
N LEU A 89 -7.03 -13.00 -3.87
CA LEU A 89 -5.77 -12.98 -3.15
C LEU A 89 -5.28 -14.42 -2.92
N MET A 90 -3.97 -14.58 -2.84
CA MET A 90 -3.32 -15.87 -2.55
C MET A 90 -3.42 -16.20 -1.06
N GLU A 91 -3.26 -17.46 -0.70
CA GLU A 91 -3.17 -17.87 0.71
C GLU A 91 -2.00 -17.18 1.42
N GLY A 92 -2.21 -16.75 2.67
CA GLY A 92 -1.20 -16.06 3.48
C GLY A 92 -0.94 -14.59 3.10
N TRP A 93 -1.84 -13.97 2.32
CA TRP A 93 -1.68 -12.58 1.92
C TRP A 93 -1.79 -11.61 3.11
N GLU A 94 -2.53 -11.97 4.15
CA GLU A 94 -2.72 -11.17 5.36
C GLU A 94 -1.39 -10.96 6.11
N GLU A 95 -0.59 -12.01 6.28
CA GLU A 95 0.74 -11.90 6.89
C GLU A 95 1.68 -11.09 6.01
N ILE A 96 1.65 -11.32 4.70
CA ILE A 96 2.48 -10.59 3.73
C ILE A 96 2.19 -9.09 3.76
N ILE A 97 0.92 -8.67 3.79
CA ILE A 97 0.58 -7.24 3.84
C ILE A 97 0.95 -6.63 5.19
N GLN A 98 0.83 -7.37 6.30
CA GLN A 98 1.25 -6.90 7.63
C GLN A 98 2.76 -6.68 7.68
N ASP A 99 3.56 -7.63 7.22
CA ASP A 99 5.02 -7.52 7.13
C ASP A 99 5.45 -6.36 6.21
N ALA A 100 4.71 -6.15 5.12
CA ALA A 100 4.96 -5.03 4.22
C ALA A 100 4.61 -3.68 4.86
N ILE A 101 3.53 -3.60 5.66
CA ILE A 101 3.19 -2.40 6.44
C ILE A 101 4.25 -2.14 7.51
N ILE A 102 4.74 -3.17 8.20
CA ILE A 102 5.87 -3.04 9.13
C ILE A 102 7.08 -2.49 8.39
N SER A 103 7.44 -3.03 7.22
CA SER A 103 8.52 -2.51 6.39
C SER A 103 8.30 -1.03 5.99
N ALA A 104 7.05 -0.63 5.79
CA ALA A 104 6.68 0.74 5.47
C ALA A 104 7.01 1.73 6.61
N THR A 105 6.87 1.31 7.88
CA THR A 105 7.15 2.18 9.04
C THR A 105 8.63 2.49 9.24
N TYR A 106 9.53 1.76 8.57
CA TYR A 106 10.97 2.08 8.56
C TYR A 106 11.34 3.20 7.59
N ALA A 107 10.36 3.85 6.95
CA ALA A 107 10.61 5.02 6.12
C ALA A 107 11.26 6.17 6.92
N PRO A 108 12.16 6.95 6.32
CA PRO A 108 12.72 8.12 6.97
C PRO A 108 11.61 9.12 7.29
N ASN A 109 11.59 9.59 8.54
CA ASN A 109 10.65 10.61 9.00
C ASN A 109 11.42 11.71 9.74
N HIS A 110 11.25 12.96 9.31
CA HIS A 110 11.84 14.08 10.02
C HIS A 110 10.99 14.38 11.27
N LYS A 111 11.62 14.74 12.39
CA LYS A 111 10.95 14.98 13.69
C LYS A 111 10.15 13.79 14.26
N ARG A 112 10.27 12.59 13.67
CA ARG A 112 9.61 11.35 14.15
C ARG A 112 8.09 11.48 14.30
N THR A 113 7.45 12.15 13.34
CA THR A 113 6.00 12.33 13.30
C THR A 113 5.23 11.08 12.92
N GLU A 114 5.87 10.12 12.23
CA GLU A 114 5.27 8.86 11.75
C GLU A 114 3.87 9.05 11.13
N PRO A 115 3.72 9.95 10.13
CA PRO A 115 2.43 10.51 9.75
C PRO A 115 1.53 9.54 8.95
N TRP A 116 2.02 8.35 8.61
CA TRP A 116 1.30 7.39 7.78
C TRP A 116 0.19 6.67 8.54
N LYS A 117 -0.97 6.53 7.91
CA LYS A 117 -1.98 5.53 8.27
C LYS A 117 -2.33 4.67 7.06
N PHE A 118 -2.61 3.40 7.33
CA PHE A 118 -2.94 2.39 6.33
C PHE A 118 -4.32 1.82 6.64
N HIS A 119 -5.27 2.02 5.72
CA HIS A 119 -6.65 1.57 5.86
C HIS A 119 -6.89 0.40 4.91
N LEU A 120 -6.93 -0.82 5.45
CA LEU A 120 -7.25 -2.03 4.68
C LEU A 120 -8.75 -2.11 4.48
N LEU A 121 -9.20 -2.12 3.22
CA LEU A 121 -10.64 -1.97 2.92
C LEU A 121 -11.37 -3.31 2.82
N GLY A 122 -12.59 -3.34 3.36
CA GLY A 122 -13.54 -4.44 3.16
C GLY A 122 -14.31 -4.32 1.84
N SER A 123 -14.97 -5.42 1.45
CA SER A 123 -15.69 -5.53 0.17
C SER A 123 -16.83 -4.50 0.00
N GLU A 124 -17.52 -4.14 1.08
CA GLU A 124 -18.56 -3.09 1.09
C GLU A 124 -17.97 -1.72 0.71
N THR A 125 -16.94 -1.29 1.44
CA THR A 125 -16.24 -0.03 1.19
C THR A 125 -15.64 0.02 -0.22
N ILE A 126 -15.02 -1.08 -0.68
CA ILE A 126 -14.47 -1.18 -2.04
C ILE A 126 -15.57 -0.95 -3.09
N ARG A 127 -16.73 -1.60 -2.94
CA ARG A 127 -17.83 -1.44 -3.89
C ARG A 127 -18.35 0.00 -3.92
N GLN A 128 -18.54 0.63 -2.76
CA GLN A 128 -18.98 2.03 -2.69
C GLN A 128 -17.99 2.98 -3.40
N ILE A 129 -16.69 2.78 -3.21
CA ILE A 129 -15.65 3.54 -3.92
C ILE A 129 -15.72 3.29 -5.43
N CYS A 130 -15.93 2.05 -5.86
CA CYS A 130 -16.04 1.70 -7.27
C CYS A 130 -17.24 2.38 -7.94
N GLU A 131 -18.38 2.39 -7.27
CA GLU A 131 -19.61 3.07 -7.71
C GLU A 131 -19.41 4.58 -7.79
N LEU A 132 -18.83 5.19 -6.75
CA LEU A 132 -18.48 6.61 -6.73
C LEU A 132 -17.55 6.97 -7.91
N ASN A 133 -16.49 6.18 -8.14
CA ASN A 133 -15.60 6.42 -9.26
C ASN A 133 -16.32 6.24 -10.62
N ALA A 134 -17.23 5.28 -10.73
CA ALA A 134 -18.01 5.06 -11.94
C ALA A 134 -18.96 6.22 -12.25
N GLU A 135 -19.59 6.80 -11.22
CA GLU A 135 -20.40 8.01 -11.30
C GLU A 135 -19.55 9.18 -11.85
N LEU A 136 -18.41 9.47 -11.21
CA LEU A 136 -17.50 10.55 -11.63
C LEU A 136 -16.98 10.37 -13.06
N VAL A 137 -16.66 9.14 -13.45
CA VAL A 137 -16.23 8.82 -14.82
C VAL A 137 -17.39 8.96 -15.80
N SER A 138 -18.61 8.57 -15.42
CA SER A 138 -19.80 8.71 -16.26
C SER A 138 -20.12 10.17 -16.54
N GLN A 139 -20.05 11.03 -15.52
CA GLN A 139 -20.24 12.48 -15.66
C GLN A 139 -19.22 13.08 -16.65
N LYS A 140 -17.97 12.62 -16.62
CA LYS A 140 -16.89 13.18 -17.47
C LYS A 140 -16.81 12.56 -18.88
N LYS A 141 -17.06 11.25 -19.02
CA LYS A 141 -16.76 10.46 -20.22
C LYS A 141 -17.95 9.63 -20.75
N GLY A 142 -19.12 9.79 -20.16
CA GLY A 142 -20.36 9.12 -20.52
C GLY A 142 -20.58 7.77 -19.84
N PRO A 143 -21.84 7.29 -19.78
CA PRO A 143 -22.24 6.13 -18.96
C PRO A 143 -21.45 4.84 -19.24
N LYS A 144 -21.26 4.52 -20.53
CA LYS A 144 -20.51 3.32 -20.94
C LYS A 144 -19.06 3.33 -20.42
N ALA A 145 -18.44 4.50 -20.26
CA ALA A 145 -17.09 4.59 -19.71
C ALA A 145 -17.07 4.32 -18.20
N GLY A 146 -18.10 4.76 -17.47
CA GLY A 146 -18.28 4.45 -16.05
C GLY A 146 -18.53 2.96 -15.82
N GLU A 147 -19.44 2.35 -16.57
CA GLU A 147 -19.75 0.91 -16.47
C GLU A 147 -18.51 0.02 -16.67
N ARG A 148 -17.74 0.25 -17.75
CA ARG A 148 -16.47 -0.48 -17.98
C ARG A 148 -15.46 -0.26 -16.87
N LYS A 149 -15.47 0.92 -16.25
CA LYS A 149 -14.53 1.26 -15.17
C LYS A 149 -14.94 0.57 -13.87
N LEU A 150 -16.24 0.54 -13.56
CA LEU A 150 -16.84 -0.18 -12.44
C LEU A 150 -16.49 -1.67 -12.53
N GLU A 151 -16.81 -2.30 -13.66
CA GLU A 151 -16.53 -3.72 -13.90
C GLU A 151 -15.05 -4.03 -13.66
N ARG A 152 -14.15 -3.20 -14.21
CA ARG A 152 -12.71 -3.39 -14.02
C ARG A 152 -12.25 -3.22 -12.56
N TRP A 153 -12.80 -2.24 -11.84
CA TRP A 153 -12.35 -1.92 -10.48
C TRP A 153 -12.83 -2.95 -9.46
N LEU A 154 -14.02 -3.52 -9.66
CA LEU A 154 -14.55 -4.61 -8.84
C LEU A 154 -13.72 -5.90 -8.94
N GLN A 155 -12.87 -6.04 -9.97
CA GLN A 155 -11.93 -7.16 -10.12
C GLN A 155 -10.58 -6.95 -9.42
N MET A 156 -10.35 -5.78 -8.81
CA MET A 156 -9.10 -5.52 -8.08
C MET A 156 -9.17 -6.22 -6.71
N PRO A 157 -8.23 -7.13 -6.39
CA PRO A 157 -8.37 -8.04 -5.26
C PRO A 157 -8.18 -7.36 -3.90
N GLY A 158 -7.00 -6.80 -3.62
CA GLY A 158 -6.68 -6.11 -2.36
C GLY A 158 -6.67 -4.59 -2.52
N TRP A 159 -7.18 -3.87 -1.51
CA TRP A 159 -7.22 -2.41 -1.47
C TRP A 159 -6.69 -1.88 -0.14
N LEU A 160 -5.70 -0.99 -0.23
CA LEU A 160 -5.15 -0.26 0.90
C LEU A 160 -5.21 1.24 0.60
N VAL A 161 -5.86 2.03 1.46
CA VAL A 161 -5.81 3.49 1.38
C VAL A 161 -4.71 3.97 2.31
N VAL A 162 -3.86 4.87 1.81
CA VAL A 162 -2.78 5.47 2.59
C VAL A 162 -3.11 6.94 2.80
N THR A 163 -3.10 7.38 4.05
CA THR A 163 -3.33 8.77 4.45
C THR A 163 -2.10 9.33 5.17
N CYS A 164 -2.02 10.64 5.21
CA CYS A 164 -1.03 11.41 5.94
C CYS A 164 -1.74 12.23 7.02
N GLN A 165 -1.32 12.08 8.27
CA GLN A 165 -1.84 12.85 9.39
C GLN A 165 -1.44 14.32 9.25
N LYS A 166 -2.39 15.21 9.51
CA LYS A 166 -2.16 16.65 9.59
C LYS A 166 -1.54 16.94 10.95
N THR A 167 -0.31 17.44 10.97
CA THR A 167 0.29 17.98 12.18
C THR A 167 -0.52 19.19 12.63
N VAL A 168 -1.17 19.07 13.79
CA VAL A 168 -1.83 20.19 14.43
C VAL A 168 -0.75 21.10 14.99
N SER A 169 -0.65 22.34 14.50
CA SER A 169 0.12 23.35 15.22
C SER A 169 -0.56 23.54 16.57
N SER A 170 0.04 23.01 17.63
CA SER A 170 -0.31 23.40 18.99
C SER A 170 -0.01 24.88 19.13
N SER A 171 -0.99 25.74 18.84
CA SER A 171 -0.99 27.10 19.35
C SER A 171 -0.93 26.96 20.87
N GLY A 172 0.20 27.35 21.44
CA GLY A 172 0.48 27.25 22.86
C GLY A 172 -0.62 27.86 23.71
N SER A 173 -0.83 27.21 24.84
CA SER A 173 -1.52 27.63 26.04
C SER A 173 -1.36 29.13 26.30
N GLY A 174 -2.48 29.78 26.59
CA GLY A 174 -2.52 31.19 26.98
C GLY A 174 -1.70 31.48 28.24
N SER A 175 -0.83 32.47 28.12
CA SER A 175 -0.55 33.42 29.18
C SER A 175 -0.94 34.79 28.64
N SER A 176 -1.87 35.43 29.32
CA SER A 176 -2.37 36.76 29.02
C SER A 176 -1.22 37.77 29.01
N GLU A 177 -1.06 38.49 27.91
CA GLU A 177 -0.52 39.86 27.89
C GLU A 177 -1.14 40.54 26.67
N GLU A 178 -1.92 41.58 26.95
CA GLU A 178 -2.53 42.47 25.97
C GLU A 178 -1.43 43.23 25.26
N ASP A 179 -1.45 43.25 23.92
CA ASP A 179 -1.14 44.48 23.18
C ASP A 179 -1.68 44.41 21.76
N GLY A 180 -2.49 45.42 21.44
CA GLY A 180 -3.17 45.53 20.17
C GLY A 180 -2.26 46.05 19.06
N ASN A 181 -2.34 45.42 17.89
CA ASN A 181 -2.40 46.16 16.63
C ASN A 181 -3.06 45.28 15.57
N GLY A 182 -4.04 45.85 14.87
CA GLY A 182 -4.88 45.14 13.93
C GLY A 182 -4.18 44.85 12.61
N GLU A 183 -4.26 43.60 12.18
CA GLU A 183 -4.25 43.25 10.76
C GLU A 183 -5.20 42.06 10.56
N THR A 184 -6.45 42.37 10.20
CA THR A 184 -7.44 41.37 9.83
C THR A 184 -7.02 40.74 8.50
N THR A 185 -6.20 39.71 8.55
CA THR A 185 -5.91 38.88 7.37
C THR A 185 -7.19 38.13 7.02
N LYS A 186 -7.96 38.71 6.11
CA LYS A 186 -9.18 38.11 5.55
C LYS A 186 -8.76 36.90 4.73
N VAL A 187 -8.68 35.73 5.37
CA VAL A 187 -8.49 34.45 4.69
C VAL A 187 -9.74 34.20 3.85
N THR A 188 -9.64 34.59 2.58
CA THR A 188 -10.67 34.37 1.59
C THR A 188 -10.53 32.92 1.16
N ILE A 189 -11.40 32.04 1.67
CA ILE A 189 -11.48 30.66 1.20
C ILE A 189 -12.14 30.70 -0.18
N SER A 190 -11.31 30.69 -1.22
CA SER A 190 -11.74 30.43 -2.59
C SER A 190 -12.09 28.95 -2.72
N ASN A 191 -13.32 28.66 -3.17
CA ASN A 191 -13.89 27.32 -3.35
C ASN A 191 -13.34 26.57 -4.58
N ASP A 192 -12.08 26.78 -4.92
CA ASP A 192 -11.43 26.13 -6.06
C ASP A 192 -10.10 25.57 -5.58
N ASP A 193 -10.12 24.30 -5.17
CA ASP A 193 -9.26 23.25 -5.70
C ASP A 193 -9.21 22.04 -4.75
N ALA A 194 -9.24 20.85 -5.34
CA ALA A 194 -8.85 19.58 -4.73
C ALA A 194 -7.33 19.53 -4.42
N ASN A 195 -6.78 20.63 -3.89
CA ASN A 195 -5.37 20.91 -3.76
C ASN A 195 -4.91 20.66 -2.33
N MET A 196 -3.84 19.89 -2.25
CA MET A 196 -3.10 19.57 -1.04
C MET A 196 -2.50 20.88 -0.49
N ASP A 197 -3.05 21.44 0.59
CA ASP A 197 -2.45 22.62 1.25
C ASP A 197 -1.20 22.19 2.02
N ILE A 198 -0.09 22.07 1.29
CA ILE A 198 1.24 21.77 1.84
C ILE A 198 2.01 23.07 2.12
N SER A 199 1.37 24.03 2.78
CA SER A 199 1.96 25.36 3.03
C SER A 199 3.13 25.33 4.01
N SER A 200 3.17 24.38 4.96
CA SER A 200 4.26 24.28 5.93
C SER A 200 5.39 23.34 5.49
N SER A 201 6.62 23.63 5.90
CA SER A 201 7.78 22.74 5.69
C SER A 201 7.53 21.35 6.29
N LEU A 202 6.87 21.28 7.45
CA LEU A 202 6.53 20.04 8.11
C LEU A 202 5.53 19.20 7.31
N ALA A 203 4.45 19.79 6.79
CA ALA A 203 3.48 19.06 5.98
C ALA A 203 4.12 18.47 4.71
N ARG A 204 5.11 19.17 4.13
CA ARG A 204 5.88 18.70 2.97
C ARG A 204 6.79 17.53 3.34
N GLU A 205 7.47 17.64 4.49
CA GLU A 205 8.30 16.56 5.05
C GLU A 205 7.46 15.32 5.36
N ASP A 206 6.29 15.49 5.99
CA ASP A 206 5.38 14.40 6.34
C ASP A 206 4.84 13.69 5.10
N TYR A 207 4.39 14.44 4.09
CA TYR A 207 3.99 13.84 2.81
C TYR A 207 5.12 13.05 2.15
N ALA A 208 6.34 13.59 2.14
CA ALA A 208 7.50 12.89 1.59
C ALA A 208 7.81 11.60 2.37
N ALA A 209 7.69 11.64 3.69
CA ALA A 209 7.83 10.48 4.56
C ALA A 209 6.78 9.40 4.25
N VAL A 210 5.51 9.77 4.05
CA VAL A 210 4.46 8.83 3.60
C VAL A 210 4.78 8.26 2.21
N CYS A 211 5.28 9.07 1.27
CA CYS A 211 5.70 8.56 -0.05
C CYS A 211 6.82 7.52 0.06
N CYS A 212 7.79 7.73 0.95
CA CYS A 212 8.82 6.74 1.25
C CYS A 212 8.22 5.46 1.86
N ALA A 213 7.26 5.59 2.79
CA ALA A 213 6.57 4.44 3.38
C ALA A 213 5.82 3.62 2.32
N VAL A 214 5.10 4.29 1.41
CA VAL A 214 4.43 3.62 0.27
C VAL A 214 5.43 2.90 -0.64
N GLN A 215 6.60 3.50 -0.89
CA GLN A 215 7.65 2.84 -1.67
C GLN A 215 8.19 1.59 -0.96
N ASN A 216 8.47 1.67 0.34
CA ASN A 216 8.91 0.52 1.14
C ASN A 216 7.86 -0.61 1.12
N LEU A 217 6.58 -0.28 1.33
CA LEU A 217 5.46 -1.20 1.22
C LEU A 217 5.47 -1.92 -0.14
N CYS A 218 5.58 -1.15 -1.23
CA CYS A 218 5.57 -1.70 -2.59
C CYS A 218 6.77 -2.62 -2.89
N LEU A 219 7.94 -2.32 -2.33
CA LEU A 219 9.14 -3.15 -2.50
C LEU A 219 9.04 -4.44 -1.68
N SER A 220 8.52 -4.37 -0.46
CA SER A 220 8.31 -5.53 0.41
C SER A 220 7.29 -6.50 -0.21
N LEU A 221 6.16 -5.98 -0.69
CA LEU A 221 5.17 -6.78 -1.43
C LEU A 221 5.76 -7.43 -2.69
N HIS A 222 6.56 -6.69 -3.46
CA HIS A 222 7.21 -7.22 -4.66
C HIS A 222 8.21 -8.34 -4.35
N ALA A 223 8.97 -8.21 -3.26
CA ALA A 223 9.87 -9.25 -2.79
C ALA A 223 9.10 -10.53 -2.38
N ALA A 224 7.90 -10.39 -1.85
CA ALA A 224 6.99 -11.48 -1.51
C ALA A 224 6.20 -12.06 -2.70
N GLY A 225 6.47 -11.62 -3.93
CA GLY A 225 5.78 -12.11 -5.13
C GLY A 225 4.45 -11.39 -5.45
N MET A 226 4.09 -10.35 -4.69
CA MET A 226 2.86 -9.59 -4.91
C MET A 226 3.09 -8.35 -5.78
N GLY A 227 2.12 -8.06 -6.63
CA GLY A 227 2.07 -6.85 -7.43
C GLY A 227 1.42 -5.70 -6.69
N THR A 228 1.81 -4.47 -7.03
CA THR A 228 1.11 -3.27 -6.55
C THR A 228 0.80 -2.28 -7.66
N LYS A 229 -0.23 -1.47 -7.41
CA LYS A 229 -0.53 -0.26 -8.17
C LYS A 229 -0.99 0.86 -7.26
N TRP A 230 -0.17 1.90 -7.18
CA TRP A 230 -0.56 3.17 -6.60
C TRP A 230 -1.39 3.98 -7.60
N THR A 231 -2.56 4.45 -7.16
CA THR A 231 -3.44 5.36 -7.88
C THR A 231 -3.81 6.56 -7.02
N THR A 232 -3.83 7.72 -7.67
CA THR A 232 -4.25 9.04 -7.14
C THR A 232 -5.32 9.64 -8.05
N GLY A 233 -6.39 8.87 -8.27
CA GLY A 233 -7.47 9.26 -9.17
C GLY A 233 -8.35 10.34 -8.53
N LYS A 234 -9.19 11.02 -9.32
CA LYS A 234 -10.11 12.05 -8.80
C LYS A 234 -10.98 11.57 -7.63
N VAL A 235 -11.37 10.29 -7.64
CA VAL A 235 -12.15 9.68 -6.55
C VAL A 235 -11.43 9.72 -5.20
N ASN A 236 -10.10 9.65 -5.18
CA ASN A 236 -9.31 9.69 -3.94
C ASN A 236 -9.42 11.02 -3.19
N PHE A 237 -9.88 12.07 -3.86
CA PHE A 237 -9.94 13.44 -3.36
C PHE A 237 -11.37 14.00 -3.40
N ASP A 238 -12.37 13.13 -3.61
CA ASP A 238 -13.79 13.48 -3.47
C ASP A 238 -14.15 13.40 -1.98
N ALA A 239 -14.86 14.39 -1.44
CA ALA A 239 -15.20 14.41 -0.01
C ALA A 239 -15.98 13.16 0.45
N ARG A 240 -16.78 12.56 -0.45
CA ARG A 240 -17.52 11.32 -0.16
C ARG A 240 -16.59 10.12 0.03
N PHE A 241 -15.38 10.16 -0.54
CA PHE A 241 -14.40 9.09 -0.35
C PHE A 241 -13.95 9.00 1.11
N ASP A 242 -13.71 10.13 1.76
CA ASP A 242 -13.34 10.17 3.16
C ASP A 242 -14.46 9.58 4.04
N GLU A 243 -15.71 9.93 3.76
CA GLU A 243 -16.88 9.36 4.46
C GLU A 243 -16.99 7.84 4.27
N ILE A 244 -16.82 7.35 3.04
CA ILE A 244 -16.90 5.92 2.71
C ILE A 244 -15.80 5.12 3.43
N VAL A 245 -14.57 5.66 3.50
CA VAL A 245 -13.43 4.99 4.15
C VAL A 245 -13.46 5.17 5.68
N GLY A 246 -14.14 6.19 6.19
CA GLY A 246 -14.15 6.55 7.61
C GLY A 246 -12.97 7.44 8.02
N ILE A 247 -12.48 8.27 7.10
CA ILE A 247 -11.37 9.19 7.31
C ILE A 247 -11.89 10.51 7.91
N ASP A 248 -11.24 10.97 8.98
CA ASP A 248 -11.48 12.32 9.50
C ASP A 248 -10.64 13.34 8.73
N ALA A 249 -11.26 13.97 7.72
CA ALA A 249 -10.61 14.96 6.85
C ALA A 249 -10.03 16.18 7.62
N LYS A 250 -10.39 16.40 8.89
CA LYS A 250 -9.76 17.44 9.72
C LYS A 250 -8.41 16.99 10.28
N LYS A 251 -8.19 15.69 10.46
CA LYS A 251 -7.00 15.12 11.10
C LYS A 251 -6.02 14.50 10.11
N GLU A 252 -6.47 14.08 8.94
CA GLU A 252 -5.61 13.47 7.94
C GLU A 252 -6.13 13.73 6.52
N TYR A 253 -5.34 13.37 5.52
CA TYR A 253 -5.73 13.48 4.12
C TYR A 253 -5.18 12.30 3.31
N VAL A 254 -5.88 11.95 2.23
CA VAL A 254 -5.53 10.81 1.37
C VAL A 254 -4.28 11.12 0.55
N VAL A 255 -3.30 10.22 0.60
CA VAL A 255 -2.10 10.21 -0.27
C VAL A 255 -2.33 9.32 -1.49
N GLY A 256 -3.12 8.26 -1.37
CA GLY A 256 -3.64 7.50 -2.49
C GLY A 256 -4.15 6.12 -2.10
N THR A 257 -4.58 5.36 -3.11
CA THR A 257 -4.96 3.96 -2.96
C THR A 257 -3.92 3.06 -3.60
N ILE A 258 -3.55 2.00 -2.90
CA ILE A 258 -2.72 0.91 -3.40
C ILE A 258 -3.62 -0.29 -3.64
N TRP A 259 -3.71 -0.74 -4.88
CA TRP A 259 -4.19 -2.09 -5.17
C TRP A 259 -3.03 -3.06 -5.08
N PHE A 260 -3.27 -4.22 -4.49
CA PHE A 260 -2.27 -5.28 -4.36
C PHE A 260 -2.89 -6.64 -4.60
N GLY A 261 -2.08 -7.59 -5.06
CA GLY A 261 -2.53 -8.95 -5.35
C GLY A 261 -1.52 -9.70 -6.22
N THR A 262 -1.85 -10.94 -6.58
CA THR A 262 -1.01 -11.73 -7.49
C THR A 262 -1.08 -11.12 -8.90
N PRO A 263 0.05 -10.76 -9.52
CA PRO A 263 0.06 -10.28 -10.90
C PRO A 263 -0.50 -11.34 -11.86
N GLU A 264 -1.32 -10.93 -12.82
CA GLU A 264 -1.71 -11.83 -13.91
C GLU A 264 -0.52 -12.02 -14.86
N ASN A 265 -0.06 -13.26 -15.04
CA ASN A 265 1.11 -13.59 -15.85
C ASN A 265 0.97 -13.04 -17.28
N ALA A 266 1.78 -12.04 -17.62
CA ALA A 266 1.93 -11.59 -19.00
C ALA A 266 3.00 -12.45 -19.68
N LYS A 267 2.60 -13.38 -20.56
CA LYS A 267 3.53 -14.12 -21.44
C LYS A 267 4.59 -14.96 -20.68
N GLY A 268 4.20 -15.65 -19.61
CA GLY A 268 5.09 -16.53 -18.84
C GLY A 268 6.11 -15.82 -17.94
N LYS A 269 6.02 -14.48 -17.79
CA LYS A 269 6.79 -13.72 -16.80
C LYS A 269 5.91 -13.36 -15.61
N MET A 270 6.49 -13.44 -14.40
CA MET A 270 5.84 -13.06 -13.14
C MET A 270 5.50 -11.56 -13.11
N TYR A 271 6.31 -10.72 -13.77
CA TYR A 271 6.11 -9.27 -13.83
C TYR A 271 6.26 -8.73 -15.26
N PRO A 272 5.57 -7.63 -15.61
CA PRO A 272 5.76 -6.96 -16.89
C PRO A 272 7.18 -6.40 -17.03
N ASP A 273 7.63 -6.24 -18.27
CA ASP A 273 8.97 -5.74 -18.56
C ASP A 273 9.22 -4.31 -18.02
N ALA A 274 10.50 -3.96 -17.91
CA ALA A 274 10.92 -2.58 -17.64
C ALA A 274 10.26 -1.58 -18.59
N PRO A 275 9.80 -0.42 -18.09
CA PRO A 275 9.48 0.67 -19.00
C PRO A 275 10.72 0.95 -19.84
N LEU A 276 10.54 1.03 -21.16
CA LEU A 276 11.62 1.19 -22.13
C LEU A 276 12.44 2.48 -21.97
N LYS A 277 12.01 3.41 -21.12
CA LYS A 277 12.61 4.73 -20.95
C LYS A 277 12.77 5.05 -19.46
N LYS A 278 14.03 5.14 -19.02
CA LYS A 278 14.47 5.81 -17.79
C LYS A 278 15.48 6.89 -18.22
N LYS A 279 15.53 8.00 -17.47
CA LYS A 279 16.60 8.99 -17.62
C LYS A 279 17.96 8.31 -17.38
N THR A 280 19.00 8.75 -18.08
CA THR A 280 20.36 8.24 -17.86
C THR A 280 20.94 8.83 -16.57
N LEU A 281 22.15 8.40 -16.18
CA LEU A 281 22.84 8.98 -15.03
C LEU A 281 23.17 10.46 -15.27
N GLU A 282 23.56 10.79 -16.49
CA GLU A 282 23.92 12.13 -16.93
C GLU A 282 22.72 13.09 -16.88
N ASP A 283 21.51 12.59 -17.17
CA ASP A 283 20.28 13.38 -17.11
C ASP A 283 19.86 13.76 -15.67
N VAL A 284 20.39 13.10 -14.65
CA VAL A 284 19.93 13.25 -13.25
C VAL A 284 21.03 13.67 -12.27
N LEU A 285 22.31 13.39 -12.56
CA LEU A 285 23.44 13.75 -11.71
C LEU A 285 24.02 15.11 -12.12
N ILE A 286 23.59 16.17 -11.44
CA ILE A 286 24.15 17.51 -11.59
C ILE A 286 25.30 17.66 -10.59
N ARG A 287 26.50 17.98 -11.07
CA ARG A 287 27.67 18.28 -10.24
C ARG A 287 27.90 19.78 -10.21
N SER A 288 27.97 20.38 -9.02
CA SER A 288 28.50 21.72 -8.88
C SER A 288 30.03 21.67 -8.96
N ALA A 289 30.63 22.69 -9.55
CA ALA A 289 32.09 22.89 -9.54
C ALA A 289 32.59 23.21 -8.12
#